data_AF-A0A7X9MLF7-F1
#
_entry.id   AF-A0A7X9MLF7-F1
#
_cell.length_a   1.000
_cell.length_b   1.000
_cell.length_c   1.000
_cell.angle_alpha   90.00
_cell.angle_beta   90.00
_cell.angle_gamma   90.00
#
_symmetry.space_group_name_H-M   'P 1'
#
loop_
_entity.id
_entity.type
_entity.pdbx_description
1 polymer ?
#
loop_
_entity_poly.entity_id
_entity_poly.type
_entity_poly.pdbx_seq_one_letter_code
_entity_poly.pdbx_strand_id
1 'polypeptide(L)' 'MGKKIKPSKVAGLKPKKKCCRKKTRCVKCPVVIMRMKKVANDDLSKKELRKHLEKARAA' A
#
# COMPACT_ATOMS: atom_id res chain seq x y z
N MET A 1 -5.15 -1.73 19.54
CA MET A 1 -6.06 -2.27 18.50
C MET A 1 -5.60 -1.81 17.12
N GLY A 2 -4.87 -2.66 16.40
CA GLY A 2 -4.26 -2.32 15.11
C GLY A 2 -5.33 -1.98 14.07
N LYS A 3 -5.26 -0.75 13.54
CA LYS A 3 -6.16 -0.26 12.48
C LYS A 3 -6.15 -1.28 11.34
N LYS A 4 -7.25 -1.99 11.10
CA LYS A 4 -7.43 -2.88 9.93
C LYS A 4 -7.30 -2.00 8.68
N ILE A 5 -6.10 -1.91 8.14
CA ILE A 5 -5.81 -1.11 6.95
C ILE A 5 -6.56 -1.79 5.80
N LYS A 6 -7.64 -1.15 5.35
CA LYS A 6 -8.35 -1.56 4.14
C LYS A 6 -7.41 -1.28 2.96
N PRO A 7 -6.94 -2.30 2.22
CA PRO A 7 -6.02 -2.10 1.10
C PRO A 7 -6.56 -1.11 0.06
N SER A 8 -7.86 -1.17 -0.18
CA SER A 8 -8.60 -0.25 -1.07
C SER A 8 -8.46 1.22 -0.66
N LYS A 9 -8.23 1.52 0.63
CA LYS A 9 -8.03 2.90 1.11
C LYS A 9 -6.59 3.36 1.01
N VAL A 10 -5.62 2.47 0.75
CA VAL A 10 -4.20 2.81 0.71
C VAL A 10 -3.86 3.65 -0.51
N ALA A 11 -4.50 3.37 -1.67
CA ALA A 11 -4.31 4.16 -2.89
C ALA A 11 -4.72 5.63 -2.73
N GLY A 12 -5.72 5.91 -1.89
CA GLY A 12 -6.20 7.26 -1.57
C GLY A 12 -5.41 7.97 -0.45
N LEU A 13 -4.42 7.33 0.17
CA LEU A 13 -3.61 7.99 1.20
C LEU A 13 -2.59 8.95 0.58
N LYS A 14 -2.38 10.08 1.24
CA LYS A 14 -1.31 11.01 0.86
C LYS A 14 0.06 10.36 1.15
N PRO A 15 0.95 10.24 0.15
CA PRO A 15 2.27 9.66 0.35
C PRO A 15 3.13 10.56 1.23
N LYS A 16 4.04 9.95 1.98
CA LYS A 16 5.08 10.69 2.70
C LYS A 16 6.01 11.40 1.70
N LYS A 17 6.52 12.57 2.10
CA LYS A 17 7.52 13.34 1.34
C LYS A 17 8.80 12.54 1.05
N LYS A 18 9.22 11.67 1.98
CA LYS A 18 10.39 10.79 1.82
C LYS A 18 10.07 9.35 2.25
N CYS A 19 10.75 8.38 1.64
CA CYS A 19 10.71 6.98 2.07
C CYS A 19 11.30 6.84 3.48
N CYS A 20 10.66 6.05 4.34
CA CYS A 20 11.12 5.84 5.72
C CYS A 20 12.34 4.92 5.84
N ARG A 21 12.81 4.31 4.74
CA ARG A 21 13.97 3.39 4.66
C ARG A 21 13.99 2.25 5.71
N LYS A 22 12.84 1.90 6.26
CA LYS A 22 12.68 0.77 7.19
C LYS A 22 12.79 -0.54 6.43
N LYS A 23 13.27 -1.62 7.10
CA LYS A 23 13.32 -2.99 6.55
C LYS A 23 11.97 -3.42 5.95
N THR A 24 10.86 -3.06 6.60
CA THR A 24 9.51 -3.18 6.02
C THR A 24 8.96 -1.80 5.68
N ARG A 25 8.56 -1.60 4.42
CA ARG A 25 8.01 -0.30 3.99
C ARG A 25 6.69 -0.02 4.71
N CYS A 26 6.52 1.22 5.14
CA CYS A 26 5.27 1.67 5.76
C CYS A 26 4.16 1.84 4.71
N VAL A 27 2.91 1.79 5.15
CA VAL A 27 1.74 1.92 4.25
C VAL A 27 1.67 3.27 3.54
N LYS A 28 2.19 4.33 4.16
CA LYS A 28 2.29 5.67 3.55
C LYS A 28 3.58 5.89 2.75
N CYS A 29 4.36 4.83 2.51
CA CYS A 29 5.58 4.95 1.71
C CYS A 29 5.21 5.38 0.28
N PRO A 30 5.90 6.37 -0.32
CA PRO A 30 5.61 6.80 -1.68
C PRO A 30 5.61 5.63 -2.67
N VAL A 31 6.54 4.67 -2.52
CA VAL A 31 6.58 3.45 -3.35
C VAL A 31 5.34 2.58 -3.17
N VAL A 32 4.91 2.37 -1.92
CA VAL A 32 3.74 1.53 -1.61
C VAL A 32 2.47 2.16 -2.17
N ILE A 33 2.28 3.48 -2.00
CA ILE A 33 1.11 4.19 -2.51
C ILE A 33 1.09 4.21 -4.03
N MET A 34 2.24 4.45 -4.69
CA MET A 34 2.29 4.41 -6.17
C MET A 34 1.94 3.02 -6.71
N ARG A 35 2.45 1.94 -6.10
CA ARG A 35 2.10 0.57 -6.48
C ARG A 35 0.62 0.26 -6.23
N MET A 36 0.10 0.67 -5.07
CA MET A 36 -1.31 0.53 -4.72
C MET A 36 -2.23 1.32 -5.66
N LYS A 37 -1.81 2.49 -6.14
CA LYS A 37 -2.57 3.27 -7.12
C LYS A 37 -2.66 2.59 -8.48
N LYS A 38 -1.59 1.94 -8.95
CA LYS A 38 -1.63 1.17 -10.20
C LYS A 38 -2.71 0.10 -10.13
N VAL A 39 -2.62 -0.74 -9.10
CA VAL A 39 -3.51 -1.89 -8.91
C VAL A 39 -4.91 -1.53 -8.39
N ALA A 40 -5.14 -0.26 -8.01
CA ALA A 40 -6.47 0.22 -7.66
C ALA A 40 -7.29 0.61 -8.90
N ASN A 41 -6.65 0.81 -10.06
CA ASN A 41 -7.33 0.98 -11.35
C ASN A 41 -7.68 -0.36 -11.99
N ASP A 42 -6.92 -1.42 -11.67
CA ASP A 42 -7.35 -2.79 -11.96
C ASP A 42 -8.51 -3.17 -11.01
N ASP A 43 -9.61 -3.69 -11.54
CA ASP A 43 -10.78 -4.20 -10.79
C ASP A 43 -10.43 -5.46 -9.97
N LEU A 44 -9.50 -5.32 -9.02
CA LEU A 44 -8.98 -6.41 -8.22
C LEU A 44 -9.89 -6.70 -7.02
N SER A 45 -10.09 -7.99 -6.78
CA SER A 45 -10.74 -8.47 -5.57
C SER A 45 -9.97 -8.05 -4.30
N LYS A 46 -10.69 -7.90 -3.18
CA LYS A 46 -10.14 -7.55 -1.86
C LYS A 46 -8.99 -8.48 -1.43
N LYS A 47 -9.00 -9.75 -1.83
CA LYS A 47 -7.93 -10.73 -1.53
C LYS A 47 -6.64 -10.40 -2.28
N GLU A 48 -6.74 -10.05 -3.55
CA GLU A 48 -5.59 -9.70 -4.39
C GLU A 48 -4.97 -8.36 -3.99
N LEU A 49 -5.80 -7.38 -3.59
CA LEU A 49 -5.31 -6.12 -3.03
C LEU A 49 -4.50 -6.31 -1.74
N ARG A 50 -4.87 -7.28 -0.88
CA ARG A 50 -4.08 -7.61 0.32
C ARG A 50 -2.71 -8.19 -0.05
N LYS A 51 -2.67 -9.17 -0.96
CA LYS A 51 -1.42 -9.76 -1.46
C LYS A 51 -0.51 -8.71 -2.07
N HIS A 52 -1.07 -7.80 -2.86
CA HIS A 52 -0.32 -6.69 -3.45
C HIS A 52 0.23 -5.73 -2.40
N LEU A 53 -0.54 -5.43 -1.34
CA LEU A 53 -0.09 -4.56 -0.27
C LEU A 53 1.09 -5.18 0.48
N GLU A 54 1.05 -6.48 0.75
CA GLU A 54 2.14 -7.20 1.40
C GLU A 54 3.40 -7.23 0.52
N LYS A 55 3.25 -7.56 -0.77
CA LYS A 55 4.35 -7.49 -1.75
C LYS A 55 4.95 -6.08 -1.85
N ALA A 56 4.12 -5.04 -1.86
CA ALA A 56 4.59 -3.66 -1.92
C ALA A 56 5.39 -3.26 -0.67
N ARG A 57 5.04 -3.83 0.49
CA ARG A 57 5.68 -3.53 1.78
C ARG A 57 6.97 -4.31 2.03
N ALA A 58 7.06 -5.52 1.51
CA ALA A 58 8.24 -6.39 1.64
C ALA A 58 9.36 -6.04 0.65
N ALA A 59 9.04 -5.32 -0.43
CA ALA A 59 10.00 -4.93 -1.45
C ALA A 59 10.92 -3.79 -1.03
#